data_AF-A0A9P9R6L2-F1
#
_entry.id   AF-A0A9P9R6L2-F1
#
_cell.length_a   1.000
_cell.length_b   1.000
_cell.length_c   1.000
_cell.angle_alpha   90.00
_cell.angle_beta   90.00
_cell.angle_gamma   90.00
#
_symmetry.space_group_name_H-M   'P 1'
#
loop_
_entity.id
_entity.type
_entity.pdbx_description
1 polymer ?
#
loop_
_entity_poly.entity_id
_entity_poly.type
_entity_poly.pdbx_seq_one_letter_code
_entity_poly.pdbx_strand_id
1 'polypeptide(L)'
;MSVVVVAGGSGDLGSLIVKALFKTGKHEVFVLSRGPPADSPERVSPLTGKSYVPFIQTDYSGIDALAEGLDVHRVEVVICAFSLRNDSACNAQLQLIQAADKASSVKRFIPSEFNIDYDLGDTVPYSNKRFHLAGRRALEKTSLEFSYIYPGMFMDYYGMPKFPTPLRPLCFFVDPVNQVAVLPDDGEAKMSMSLTTDVARYTALALDLEKWPTVMTTTASTVTLKNLVHLFEKYTGRPFNVEYQPVSKLLEHESMLLPENGAIAERFPQRFPGGLKQLRALIADLEASVALGAYDLDKIEGQLNLTEVFEGKTSSPTRIEDLMKTAWGTD
;
A
#
# COMPACT_ATOMS: atom_id res chain seq x y z
N MET A 1 -13.68 -18.36 -6.84
CA MET A 1 -14.07 -18.76 -5.47
C MET A 1 -12.91 -19.55 -4.90
N SER A 2 -12.37 -19.12 -3.77
CA SER A 2 -11.14 -19.69 -3.19
C SER A 2 -11.10 -19.47 -1.69
N VAL A 3 -10.33 -20.28 -0.95
CA VAL A 3 -9.93 -19.98 0.41
C VAL A 3 -8.73 -19.03 0.38
N VAL A 4 -8.84 -17.89 1.06
CA VAL A 4 -7.86 -16.80 1.03
C VAL A 4 -7.34 -16.55 2.44
N VAL A 5 -6.03 -16.44 2.56
CA VAL A 5 -5.38 -16.02 3.80
C VAL A 5 -4.78 -14.63 3.62
N VAL A 6 -5.01 -13.73 4.57
CA VAL A 6 -4.38 -12.41 4.64
C VAL A 6 -3.44 -12.33 5.84
N ALA A 7 -2.13 -12.37 5.58
CA ALA A 7 -1.11 -12.10 6.57
C ALA A 7 -0.98 -10.59 6.79
N GLY A 8 -1.00 -10.14 8.04
CA GLY A 8 -1.08 -8.71 8.34
C GLY A 8 -2.48 -8.11 8.12
N GLY A 9 -3.52 -8.95 8.08
CA GLY A 9 -4.92 -8.53 7.90
C GLY A 9 -5.49 -7.63 9.00
N SER A 10 -4.78 -7.41 10.11
CA SER A 10 -5.12 -6.45 11.15
C SER A 10 -4.45 -5.07 10.99
N GLY A 11 -3.57 -4.91 9.99
CA GLY A 11 -2.89 -3.65 9.69
C GLY A 11 -3.74 -2.65 8.90
N ASP A 12 -3.17 -1.46 8.66
CA ASP A 12 -3.87 -0.32 8.05
C ASP A 12 -4.48 -0.70 6.68
N LEU A 13 -3.67 -1.23 5.74
CA LEU A 13 -4.14 -1.72 4.44
C LEU A 13 -4.74 -3.13 4.51
N GLY A 14 -4.11 -4.04 5.29
CA GLY A 14 -4.55 -5.43 5.39
C GLY A 14 -5.99 -5.57 5.88
N SER A 15 -6.42 -4.73 6.82
CA SER A 15 -7.81 -4.72 7.31
C SER A 15 -8.81 -4.24 6.26
N LEU A 16 -8.40 -3.33 5.37
CA LEU A 16 -9.22 -2.93 4.22
C LEU A 16 -9.34 -4.09 3.21
N ILE A 17 -8.25 -4.80 2.92
CA ILE A 17 -8.26 -5.97 2.03
C ILE A 17 -9.20 -7.05 2.58
N VAL A 18 -9.11 -7.37 3.87
CA VAL A 18 -10.00 -8.33 4.53
C VAL A 18 -11.48 -7.91 4.40
N LYS A 19 -11.78 -6.63 4.67
CA LYS A 19 -13.14 -6.08 4.50
C LYS A 19 -13.63 -6.17 3.05
N ALA A 20 -12.76 -5.85 2.08
CA ALA A 20 -13.08 -5.92 0.66
C ALA A 20 -13.37 -7.36 0.23
N LEU A 21 -12.54 -8.32 0.63
CA LEU A 21 -12.76 -9.75 0.37
C LEU A 21 -14.08 -10.23 0.96
N PHE A 22 -14.38 -9.89 2.22
CA PHE A 22 -15.69 -10.22 2.82
C PHE A 22 -16.86 -9.61 2.05
N LYS A 23 -16.73 -8.36 1.58
CA LYS A 23 -17.77 -7.68 0.81
C LYS A 23 -18.06 -8.38 -0.53
N THR A 24 -17.07 -9.05 -1.13
CA THR A 24 -17.32 -9.83 -2.36
C THR A 24 -18.31 -10.98 -2.11
N GLY A 25 -18.32 -11.56 -0.91
CA GLY A 25 -19.12 -12.74 -0.60
C GLY A 25 -18.73 -14.01 -1.37
N LYS A 26 -17.57 -14.03 -2.05
CA LYS A 26 -17.15 -15.15 -2.92
C LYS A 26 -16.08 -16.06 -2.32
N HIS A 27 -15.38 -15.58 -1.31
CA HIS A 27 -14.19 -16.24 -0.76
C HIS A 27 -14.38 -16.54 0.73
N GLU A 28 -13.86 -17.68 1.17
CA GLU A 28 -13.65 -17.94 2.59
C GLU A 28 -12.33 -17.29 3.00
N VAL A 29 -12.32 -16.41 4.01
CA VAL A 29 -11.18 -15.53 4.28
C VAL A 29 -10.71 -15.70 5.72
N PHE A 30 -9.43 -15.96 5.88
CA PHE A 30 -8.76 -16.08 7.17
C PHE A 30 -7.71 -14.99 7.34
N VAL A 31 -7.55 -14.50 8.57
CA VAL A 31 -6.43 -13.61 8.95
C VAL A 31 -5.39 -14.42 9.72
N LEU A 32 -4.13 -14.34 9.31
CA LEU A 32 -3.02 -14.87 10.12
C LEU A 32 -2.64 -13.87 11.19
N SER A 33 -2.60 -14.29 12.45
CA SER A 33 -1.96 -13.48 13.50
C SER A 33 -1.35 -14.29 14.64
N ARG A 34 -0.47 -13.61 15.39
CA ARG A 34 0.35 -14.19 16.47
C ARG A 34 -0.42 -14.50 17.75
N GLY A 35 -1.61 -13.95 17.92
CA GLY A 35 -2.46 -14.23 19.07
C GLY A 35 -3.93 -14.16 18.70
N PRO A 36 -4.81 -14.84 19.45
CA PRO A 36 -6.24 -14.80 19.21
C PRO A 36 -6.74 -13.35 19.32
N PRO A 37 -7.55 -12.86 18.36
CA PRO A 37 -8.17 -11.56 18.48
C PRO A 37 -9.13 -11.57 19.69
N ALA A 38 -9.20 -10.44 20.41
CA ALA A 38 -10.10 -10.31 21.56
C ALA A 38 -11.57 -10.58 21.19
N ASP A 39 -11.96 -10.21 19.96
CA ASP A 39 -13.25 -10.51 19.34
C ASP A 39 -13.03 -11.01 17.91
N SER A 40 -13.40 -12.27 17.64
CA SER A 40 -13.42 -12.84 16.28
C SER A 40 -14.84 -13.32 15.98
N PRO A 41 -15.74 -12.43 15.51
CA PRO A 41 -17.10 -12.84 15.20
C PRO A 41 -17.07 -13.94 14.15
N GLU A 42 -17.81 -15.02 14.41
CA GLU A 42 -17.99 -16.09 13.45
C GLU A 42 -18.58 -15.53 12.14
N ARG A 43 -18.21 -16.17 11.03
CA ARG A 43 -18.73 -15.86 9.70
C ARG A 43 -19.28 -17.11 9.06
N VAL A 44 -20.20 -16.95 8.12
CA VAL A 44 -20.65 -18.06 7.28
C VAL A 44 -19.75 -18.15 6.06
N SER A 45 -19.20 -19.32 5.82
CA SER A 45 -18.40 -19.62 4.63
C SER A 45 -19.27 -19.55 3.38
N PRO A 46 -18.89 -18.76 2.35
CA PRO A 46 -19.59 -18.79 1.08
C PRO A 46 -19.33 -20.07 0.28
N LEU A 47 -18.31 -20.85 0.65
CA LEU A 47 -17.94 -22.11 -0.02
C LEU A 47 -18.71 -23.31 0.55
N THR A 48 -18.97 -23.31 1.86
CA THR A 48 -19.55 -24.47 2.56
C THR A 48 -20.89 -24.19 3.22
N GLY A 49 -21.29 -22.93 3.39
CA GLY A 49 -22.48 -22.53 4.14
C GLY A 49 -22.38 -22.72 5.65
N LYS A 50 -21.20 -23.09 6.18
CA LYS A 50 -20.99 -23.36 7.61
C LYS A 50 -20.37 -22.17 8.33
N SER A 51 -20.62 -22.06 9.63
CA SER A 51 -19.97 -21.08 10.49
C SER A 51 -18.48 -21.41 10.65
N TYR A 52 -17.63 -20.39 10.65
CA TYR A 52 -16.19 -20.50 10.90
C TYR A 52 -15.65 -19.25 11.58
N VAL A 53 -14.54 -19.42 12.31
CA VAL A 53 -13.77 -18.29 12.86
C VAL A 53 -12.77 -17.84 11.80
N PRO A 54 -12.79 -16.56 11.36
CA PRO A 54 -11.96 -16.07 10.24
C PRO A 54 -10.51 -15.78 10.66
N PHE A 55 -9.91 -16.69 11.42
CA PHE A 55 -8.60 -16.50 12.04
C PHE A 55 -7.81 -17.80 12.08
N ILE A 56 -6.52 -17.71 11.77
CA ILE A 56 -5.56 -18.80 11.94
C ILE A 56 -4.39 -18.27 12.76
N GLN A 57 -4.14 -18.91 13.91
CA GLN A 57 -3.04 -18.52 14.79
C GLN A 57 -1.71 -19.02 14.22
N THR A 58 -0.71 -18.14 14.16
CA THR A 58 0.66 -18.50 13.76
C THR A 58 1.69 -17.53 14.30
N ASP A 59 2.87 -18.02 14.64
CA ASP A 59 4.02 -17.21 15.06
C ASP A 59 5.03 -16.97 13.93
N TYR A 60 4.82 -17.58 12.76
CA TYR A 60 5.76 -17.58 11.62
C TYR A 60 7.18 -18.04 12.01
N SER A 61 7.31 -19.04 12.89
CA SER A 61 8.61 -19.57 13.31
C SER A 61 8.97 -20.91 12.66
N GLY A 62 8.00 -21.64 12.10
CA GLY A 62 8.19 -22.95 11.49
C GLY A 62 7.52 -23.05 10.12
N ILE A 63 8.33 -23.23 9.07
CA ILE A 63 7.87 -23.40 7.67
C ILE A 63 6.91 -24.60 7.55
N ASP A 64 7.23 -25.71 8.20
CA ASP A 64 6.44 -26.94 8.12
C ASP A 64 5.05 -26.78 8.78
N ALA A 65 5.02 -26.18 9.97
CA ALA A 65 3.77 -25.91 10.67
C ALA A 65 2.91 -24.86 9.93
N LEU A 66 3.55 -23.85 9.32
CA LEU A 66 2.86 -22.90 8.46
C LEU A 66 2.24 -23.59 7.24
N ALA A 67 3.01 -24.44 6.53
CA ALA A 67 2.54 -25.16 5.36
C ALA A 67 1.40 -26.12 5.70
N GLU A 68 1.51 -26.86 6.81
CA GLU A 68 0.44 -27.73 7.32
C GLU A 68 -0.82 -26.92 7.66
N GLY A 69 -0.67 -25.77 8.31
CA GLY A 69 -1.79 -24.87 8.59
C GLY A 69 -2.49 -24.38 7.31
N LEU A 70 -1.73 -24.04 6.27
CA LEU A 70 -2.31 -23.66 4.98
C LEU A 70 -3.08 -24.83 4.34
N ASP A 71 -2.54 -26.05 4.39
CA ASP A 71 -3.17 -27.25 3.83
C ASP A 71 -4.42 -27.71 4.59
N VAL A 72 -4.39 -27.68 5.93
CA VAL A 72 -5.55 -28.02 6.78
C VAL A 72 -6.73 -27.11 6.47
N HIS A 73 -6.48 -25.83 6.23
CA HIS A 73 -7.49 -24.85 5.86
C HIS A 73 -7.77 -24.79 4.34
N ARG A 74 -7.06 -25.61 3.53
CA ARG A 74 -7.18 -25.67 2.07
C ARG A 74 -6.99 -24.31 1.40
N VAL A 75 -6.02 -23.54 1.89
CA VAL A 75 -5.75 -22.18 1.43
C VAL A 75 -5.24 -22.21 0.00
N GLU A 76 -5.91 -21.51 -0.91
CA GLU A 76 -5.51 -21.44 -2.32
C GLU A 76 -4.74 -20.16 -2.65
N VAL A 77 -5.01 -19.07 -1.91
CA VAL A 77 -4.41 -17.75 -2.13
C VAL A 77 -3.88 -17.19 -0.83
N VAL A 78 -2.63 -16.72 -0.84
CA VAL A 78 -2.03 -15.97 0.28
C VAL A 78 -1.79 -14.53 -0.15
N ILE A 79 -2.24 -13.58 0.68
CA ILE A 79 -1.98 -12.14 0.54
C ILE A 79 -1.16 -11.68 1.73
N CYS A 80 0.02 -11.14 1.49
CA CYS A 80 0.87 -10.57 2.52
C CYS A 80 0.73 -9.04 2.54
N ALA A 81 0.22 -8.50 3.65
CA ALA A 81 0.04 -7.06 3.88
C ALA A 81 0.85 -6.57 5.09
N PHE A 82 2.04 -7.13 5.30
CA PHE A 82 2.95 -6.68 6.36
C PHE A 82 3.46 -5.26 6.13
N SER A 83 4.03 -4.66 7.18
CA SER A 83 4.84 -3.45 7.05
C SER A 83 6.30 -3.87 7.08
N LEU A 84 6.93 -3.97 5.90
CA LEU A 84 8.32 -4.42 5.75
C LEU A 84 9.33 -3.34 6.14
N ARG A 85 9.39 -3.01 7.43
CA ARG A 85 10.26 -1.94 7.97
C ARG A 85 11.40 -2.46 8.84
N ASN A 86 11.49 -3.78 9.04
CA ASN A 86 12.50 -4.43 9.86
C ASN A 86 12.73 -5.87 9.43
N ASP A 87 13.85 -6.44 9.89
CA ASP A 87 14.25 -7.81 9.56
C ASP A 87 13.24 -8.86 10.04
N SER A 88 12.53 -8.63 11.15
CA SER A 88 11.50 -9.57 11.64
C SER A 88 10.33 -9.69 10.65
N ALA A 89 9.81 -8.57 10.15
CA ALA A 89 8.73 -8.56 9.16
C ALA A 89 9.18 -9.15 7.81
N CYS A 90 10.41 -8.84 7.38
CA CYS A 90 11.01 -9.43 6.19
C CYS A 90 11.13 -10.95 6.33
N ASN A 91 11.71 -11.43 7.42
CA ASN A 91 11.87 -12.87 7.68
C ASN A 91 10.52 -13.58 7.76
N ALA A 92 9.50 -12.98 8.37
CA ALA A 92 8.16 -13.54 8.42
C ALA A 92 7.56 -13.70 7.01
N GLN A 93 7.74 -12.73 6.11
CA GLN A 93 7.31 -12.87 4.72
C GLN A 93 8.09 -13.96 3.98
N LEU A 94 9.41 -14.04 4.16
CA LEU A 94 10.24 -15.07 3.52
C LEU A 94 9.81 -16.48 3.94
N GLN A 95 9.54 -16.68 5.24
CA GLN A 95 9.03 -17.96 5.74
C GLN A 95 7.63 -18.27 5.21
N LEU A 96 6.75 -17.26 5.12
CA LEU A 96 5.42 -17.43 4.56
C LEU A 96 5.47 -17.80 3.06
N ILE A 97 6.39 -17.22 2.28
CA ILE A 97 6.62 -17.58 0.88
C ILE A 97 7.06 -19.04 0.78
N GLN A 98 8.04 -19.46 1.58
CA GLN A 98 8.53 -20.84 1.58
C GLN A 98 7.46 -21.84 2.03
N ALA A 99 6.67 -21.49 3.04
CA ALA A 99 5.56 -22.32 3.49
C ALA A 99 4.45 -22.43 2.44
N ALA A 100 4.13 -21.33 1.75
CA ALA A 100 3.17 -21.32 0.67
C ALA A 100 3.61 -22.19 -0.52
N ASP A 101 4.88 -22.14 -0.92
CA ASP A 101 5.41 -22.99 -2.01
C ASP A 101 5.49 -24.48 -1.61
N LYS A 102 5.66 -24.78 -0.32
CA LYS A 102 5.62 -26.14 0.20
C LYS A 102 4.20 -26.70 0.35
N ALA A 103 3.22 -25.85 0.65
CA ALA A 103 1.83 -26.25 0.86
C ALA A 103 1.21 -26.75 -0.45
N SER A 104 0.56 -27.90 -0.39
CA SER A 104 -0.06 -28.53 -1.57
C SER A 104 -1.32 -27.81 -2.06
N SER A 105 -1.95 -27.03 -1.17
CA SER A 105 -3.19 -26.29 -1.44
C SER A 105 -2.98 -24.94 -2.10
N VAL A 106 -1.85 -24.27 -1.83
CA VAL A 106 -1.63 -22.88 -2.25
C VAL A 106 -1.23 -22.83 -3.71
N LYS A 107 -1.89 -21.95 -4.46
CA LYS A 107 -1.66 -21.75 -5.89
C LYS A 107 -1.17 -20.35 -6.19
N ARG A 108 -1.61 -19.36 -5.41
CA ARG A 108 -1.36 -17.95 -5.68
C ARG A 108 -0.81 -17.18 -4.49
N PHE A 109 0.06 -16.21 -4.77
CA PHE A 109 0.66 -15.36 -3.75
C PHE A 109 0.72 -13.88 -4.16
N ILE A 110 0.29 -12.98 -3.27
CA ILE A 110 0.51 -11.52 -3.37
C ILE A 110 1.47 -11.12 -2.26
N PRO A 111 2.71 -10.71 -2.55
CA PRO A 111 3.64 -10.22 -1.53
C PRO A 111 3.30 -8.81 -1.06
N SER A 112 3.89 -8.42 0.06
CA SER A 112 3.74 -7.09 0.65
C SER A 112 4.53 -6.06 -0.14
N GLU A 113 3.95 -5.63 -1.26
CA GLU A 113 4.57 -4.68 -2.19
C GLU A 113 3.88 -3.32 -2.14
N PHE A 114 2.54 -3.29 -2.24
CA PHE A 114 1.58 -2.17 -2.15
C PHE A 114 2.15 -0.73 -2.12
N ASN A 115 3.05 -0.40 -3.03
CA ASN A 115 3.59 0.94 -3.23
C ASN A 115 4.00 1.10 -4.71
N ILE A 116 5.28 0.92 -5.01
CA ILE A 116 5.91 1.10 -6.32
C ILE A 116 6.67 -0.16 -6.72
N ASP A 117 7.19 -0.16 -7.94
CA ASP A 117 8.20 -1.14 -8.32
C ASP A 117 9.48 -0.92 -7.50
N TYR A 118 10.04 -1.96 -6.87
CA TYR A 118 11.27 -1.93 -6.07
C TYR A 118 12.51 -2.36 -6.85
N ASP A 119 12.39 -2.79 -8.11
CA ASP A 119 13.52 -3.00 -9.03
C ASP A 119 14.00 -1.68 -9.65
N LEU A 120 14.02 -0.63 -8.83
CA LEU A 120 14.52 0.69 -9.15
C LEU A 120 16.04 0.69 -9.22
N GLY A 121 16.62 1.67 -9.92
CA GLY A 121 18.06 1.92 -9.84
C GLY A 121 18.51 2.27 -8.41
N ASP A 122 19.81 2.10 -8.13
CA ASP A 122 20.38 2.42 -6.81
C ASP A 122 20.39 3.92 -6.50
N THR A 123 20.16 4.76 -7.51
CA THR A 123 20.01 6.21 -7.36
C THR A 123 18.68 6.61 -6.73
N VAL A 124 17.69 5.72 -6.66
CA VAL A 124 16.38 6.02 -6.08
C VAL A 124 16.37 5.61 -4.61
N PRO A 125 16.28 6.58 -3.67
CA PRO A 125 16.40 6.29 -2.25
C PRO A 125 15.14 5.64 -1.70
N TYR A 126 15.27 4.41 -1.20
CA TYR A 126 14.18 3.76 -0.48
C TYR A 126 14.76 2.86 0.62
N SER A 127 14.77 3.35 1.86
CA SER A 127 15.44 2.70 2.99
C SER A 127 15.05 1.23 3.23
N ASN A 128 13.82 0.84 2.88
CA ASN A 128 13.32 -0.53 3.06
C ASN A 128 13.40 -1.39 1.79
N LYS A 129 14.00 -0.91 0.70
CA LYS A 129 14.07 -1.59 -0.62
C LYS A 129 14.60 -3.01 -0.49
N ARG A 130 15.62 -3.22 0.36
CA ARG A 130 16.23 -4.53 0.60
C ARG A 130 15.24 -5.60 1.05
N PHE A 131 14.22 -5.24 1.82
CA PHE A 131 13.22 -6.18 2.33
C PHE A 131 12.26 -6.63 1.24
N HIS A 132 11.83 -5.69 0.39
CA HIS A 132 11.00 -5.95 -0.77
C HIS A 132 11.73 -6.82 -1.80
N LEU A 133 12.97 -6.46 -2.14
CA LEU A 133 13.82 -7.24 -3.03
C LEU A 133 14.02 -8.68 -2.53
N ALA A 134 14.28 -8.88 -1.24
CA ALA A 134 14.42 -10.22 -0.68
C ALA A 134 13.16 -11.07 -0.89
N GLY A 135 11.97 -10.49 -0.64
CA GLY A 135 10.69 -11.15 -0.88
C GLY A 135 10.47 -11.52 -2.34
N ARG A 136 10.76 -10.60 -3.27
CA ARG A 136 10.65 -10.84 -4.72
C ARG A 136 11.53 -11.98 -5.19
N ARG A 137 12.83 -11.91 -4.86
CA ARG A 137 13.83 -12.92 -5.27
C ARG A 137 13.56 -14.29 -4.66
N ALA A 138 12.87 -14.35 -3.52
CA ALA A 138 12.37 -15.59 -2.96
C ALA A 138 11.16 -16.11 -3.74
N LEU A 139 10.17 -15.25 -4.00
CA LEU A 139 8.93 -15.61 -4.68
C LEU A 139 9.15 -16.06 -6.13
N GLU A 140 10.06 -15.43 -6.87
CA GLU A 140 10.42 -15.81 -8.24
C GLU A 140 11.04 -17.21 -8.37
N LYS A 141 11.52 -17.79 -7.26
CA LYS A 141 12.08 -19.15 -7.23
C LYS A 141 11.03 -20.21 -6.94
N THR A 142 9.79 -19.81 -6.66
CA THR A 142 8.68 -20.70 -6.32
C THR A 142 7.94 -21.15 -7.58
N SER A 143 7.07 -22.14 -7.42
CA SER A 143 6.13 -22.59 -8.46
C SER A 143 4.79 -21.84 -8.44
N LEU A 144 4.61 -20.92 -7.48
CA LEU A 144 3.37 -20.19 -7.25
C LEU A 144 3.10 -19.20 -8.39
N GLU A 145 1.83 -19.04 -8.74
CA GLU A 145 1.41 -17.90 -9.56
C GLU A 145 1.37 -16.65 -8.67
N PHE A 146 2.04 -15.57 -9.06
CA PHE A 146 2.13 -14.37 -8.22
C PHE A 146 1.99 -13.09 -9.03
N SER A 147 1.63 -12.02 -8.31
CA SER A 147 1.63 -10.66 -8.85
C SER A 147 2.11 -9.67 -7.81
N TYR A 148 2.87 -8.68 -8.26
CA TYR A 148 3.13 -7.47 -7.51
C TYR A 148 2.01 -6.46 -7.79
N ILE A 149 1.43 -5.88 -6.72
CA ILE A 149 0.39 -4.86 -6.85
C ILE A 149 0.97 -3.50 -6.49
N TYR A 150 1.00 -2.58 -7.46
CA TYR A 150 1.49 -1.22 -7.31
C TYR A 150 0.34 -0.20 -7.36
N PRO A 151 -0.08 0.33 -6.20
CA PRO A 151 -1.07 1.41 -6.13
C PRO A 151 -0.48 2.80 -6.40
N GLY A 152 0.85 2.95 -6.35
CA GLY A 152 1.50 4.25 -6.31
C GLY A 152 1.27 4.93 -4.96
N MET A 153 1.17 6.25 -4.96
CA MET A 153 0.94 7.03 -3.75
C MET A 153 -0.48 6.85 -3.24
N PHE A 154 -0.67 6.64 -1.94
CA PHE A 154 -2.01 6.65 -1.37
C PHE A 154 -2.58 8.08 -1.36
N MET A 155 -3.72 8.27 -2.04
CA MET A 155 -4.40 9.57 -2.13
C MET A 155 -4.87 10.08 -0.76
N ASP A 156 -5.10 9.17 0.17
CA ASP A 156 -5.52 9.44 1.55
C ASP A 156 -4.71 10.58 2.20
N TYR A 157 -3.40 10.64 1.97
CA TYR A 157 -2.52 11.68 2.52
C TYR A 157 -2.95 13.09 2.13
N TYR A 158 -3.51 13.26 0.93
CA TYR A 158 -3.97 14.56 0.42
C TYR A 158 -5.41 14.88 0.82
N GLY A 159 -6.10 13.97 1.50
CA GLY A 159 -7.40 14.22 2.13
C GLY A 159 -7.30 14.52 3.62
N MET A 160 -6.18 14.21 4.27
CA MET A 160 -6.01 14.38 5.71
C MET A 160 -5.95 15.87 6.12
N PRO A 161 -6.53 16.25 7.28
CA PRO A 161 -7.21 15.40 8.25
C PRO A 161 -8.73 15.27 8.00
N LYS A 162 -9.25 15.86 6.92
CA LYS A 162 -10.70 15.98 6.66
C LYS A 162 -11.32 14.74 6.02
N PHE A 163 -10.50 13.84 5.46
CA PHE A 163 -10.92 12.59 4.87
C PHE A 163 -10.64 11.40 5.81
N PRO A 164 -11.63 10.53 6.11
CA PRO A 164 -11.41 9.35 6.95
C PRO A 164 -10.45 8.35 6.31
N THR A 165 -9.44 7.91 7.06
CA THR A 165 -8.44 6.96 6.57
C THR A 165 -7.80 6.19 7.73
N PRO A 166 -7.41 4.91 7.54
CA PRO A 166 -6.63 4.16 8.54
C PRO A 166 -5.15 4.54 8.55
N LEU A 167 -4.68 5.34 7.58
CA LEU A 167 -3.28 5.71 7.49
C LEU A 167 -2.86 6.69 8.59
N ARG A 168 -1.59 6.60 8.99
CA ARG A 168 -0.99 7.54 9.94
C ARG A 168 -0.54 8.81 9.20
N PRO A 169 -0.74 10.01 9.76
CA PRO A 169 -0.43 11.26 9.06
C PRO A 169 1.06 11.41 8.75
N LEU A 170 1.33 11.95 7.57
CA LEU A 170 2.61 12.38 7.04
C LEU A 170 2.31 13.54 6.07
N CYS A 171 3.15 14.57 6.02
CA CYS A 171 2.96 15.72 5.15
C CYS A 171 4.18 15.88 4.24
N PHE A 172 3.97 15.84 2.93
CA PHE A 172 5.01 15.89 1.90
C PHE A 172 4.44 16.56 0.64
N PHE A 173 5.29 17.27 -0.09
CA PHE A 173 4.97 18.20 -1.19
C PHE A 173 4.01 19.36 -0.89
N VAL A 174 2.86 19.11 -0.27
CA VAL A 174 1.81 20.10 -0.04
C VAL A 174 1.31 20.03 1.40
N ASP A 175 1.33 21.18 2.08
CA ASP A 175 0.77 21.42 3.40
C ASP A 175 -0.49 22.29 3.27
N PRO A 176 -1.67 21.66 3.15
CA PRO A 176 -2.92 22.40 3.00
C PRO A 176 -3.37 23.12 4.27
N VAL A 177 -2.82 22.77 5.43
CA VAL A 177 -3.14 23.44 6.70
C VAL A 177 -2.45 24.80 6.74
N ASN A 178 -1.18 24.86 6.34
CA ASN A 178 -0.37 26.07 6.36
C ASN A 178 -0.30 26.80 5.01
N GLN A 179 -0.94 26.28 3.95
CA GLN A 179 -0.94 26.84 2.59
C GLN A 179 0.47 26.99 2.01
N VAL A 180 1.33 25.99 2.25
CA VAL A 180 2.70 25.93 1.75
C VAL A 180 2.87 24.68 0.89
N ALA A 181 3.60 24.79 -0.21
CA ALA A 181 4.06 23.65 -0.98
C ALA A 181 5.56 23.76 -1.22
N VAL A 182 6.24 22.62 -1.17
CA VAL A 182 7.67 22.53 -1.49
C VAL A 182 7.85 21.42 -2.51
N LEU A 183 8.27 21.77 -3.72
CA LEU A 183 8.36 20.84 -4.84
C LEU A 183 9.82 20.58 -5.24
N PRO A 184 10.17 19.36 -5.67
CA PRO A 184 11.45 19.07 -6.29
C PRO A 184 11.56 19.71 -7.68
N ASP A 185 12.72 20.29 -7.95
CA ASP A 185 13.12 20.86 -9.25
C ASP A 185 12.05 21.81 -9.85
N ASP A 186 11.35 21.38 -10.90
CA ASP A 186 10.32 22.16 -11.61
C ASP A 186 8.88 21.78 -11.22
N GLY A 187 8.70 20.78 -10.35
CA GLY A 187 7.40 20.27 -9.93
C GLY A 187 6.66 19.45 -11.01
N GLU A 188 7.30 19.11 -12.13
CA GLU A 188 6.67 18.35 -13.22
C GLU A 188 6.77 16.83 -13.03
N ALA A 189 7.44 16.36 -11.97
CA ALA A 189 7.47 14.96 -11.60
C ALA A 189 6.05 14.40 -11.47
N LYS A 190 5.79 13.26 -12.13
CA LYS A 190 4.50 12.57 -12.11
C LYS A 190 4.37 11.64 -10.91
N MET A 191 3.17 11.58 -10.38
CA MET A 191 2.82 10.71 -9.26
C MET A 191 1.50 10.01 -9.55
N SER A 192 1.59 8.70 -9.81
CA SER A 192 0.46 7.79 -9.87
C SER A 192 -0.05 7.53 -8.47
N MET A 193 -1.36 7.48 -8.31
CA MET A 193 -1.99 7.42 -7.00
C MET A 193 -3.31 6.65 -7.02
N SER A 194 -3.65 6.11 -5.86
CA SER A 194 -4.85 5.31 -5.63
C SER A 194 -5.37 5.53 -4.20
N LEU A 195 -6.70 5.51 -4.00
CA LEU A 195 -7.29 5.54 -2.67
C LEU A 195 -7.18 4.15 -2.01
N THR A 196 -6.77 4.07 -0.74
CA THR A 196 -6.52 2.78 -0.06
C THR A 196 -7.70 1.80 -0.09
N THR A 197 -8.94 2.30 0.01
CA THR A 197 -10.15 1.49 -0.06
C THR A 197 -10.38 0.90 -1.46
N ASP A 198 -9.98 1.63 -2.50
CA ASP A 198 -10.00 1.13 -3.87
C ASP A 198 -8.88 0.12 -4.11
N VAL A 199 -7.67 0.36 -3.60
CA VAL A 199 -6.57 -0.63 -3.65
C VAL A 199 -7.02 -1.96 -3.07
N ALA A 200 -7.67 -1.94 -1.90
CA ALA A 200 -8.21 -3.13 -1.26
C ALA A 200 -9.31 -3.81 -2.10
N ARG A 201 -10.22 -3.02 -2.68
CA ARG A 201 -11.30 -3.51 -3.54
C ARG A 201 -10.77 -4.18 -4.80
N TYR A 202 -9.86 -3.53 -5.52
CA TYR A 202 -9.27 -4.09 -6.74
C TYR A 202 -8.36 -5.28 -6.44
N THR A 203 -7.66 -5.30 -5.30
CA THR A 203 -6.92 -6.51 -4.84
C THR A 203 -7.87 -7.69 -4.63
N ALA A 204 -9.04 -7.47 -4.02
CA ALA A 204 -10.04 -8.52 -3.85
C ALA A 204 -10.64 -8.99 -5.19
N LEU A 205 -10.91 -8.06 -6.11
CA LEU A 205 -11.41 -8.39 -7.45
C LEU A 205 -10.39 -9.13 -8.31
N ALA A 206 -9.09 -8.82 -8.17
CA ALA A 206 -8.01 -9.47 -8.90
C ALA A 206 -7.96 -11.00 -8.65
N LEU A 207 -8.49 -11.47 -7.52
CA LEU A 207 -8.58 -12.90 -7.24
C LEU A 207 -9.42 -13.68 -8.25
N ASP A 208 -10.36 -13.01 -8.92
CA ASP A 208 -11.23 -13.61 -9.94
C ASP A 208 -10.61 -13.60 -11.36
N LEU A 209 -9.40 -13.06 -11.53
CA LEU A 209 -8.69 -13.14 -12.81
C LEU A 209 -8.30 -14.59 -13.12
N GLU A 210 -8.49 -15.00 -14.37
CA GLU A 210 -8.13 -16.35 -14.84
C GLU A 210 -6.63 -16.60 -14.71
N LYS A 211 -5.81 -15.63 -15.12
CA LYS A 211 -4.35 -15.63 -15.00
C LYS A 211 -3.88 -14.33 -14.39
N TRP A 212 -2.87 -14.41 -13.54
CA TRP A 212 -2.23 -13.26 -12.92
C TRP A 212 -1.01 -12.81 -13.73
N PRO A 213 -0.97 -11.54 -14.17
CA PRO A 213 0.25 -10.98 -14.74
C PRO A 213 1.28 -10.78 -13.62
N THR A 214 2.56 -10.70 -13.96
CA THR A 214 3.60 -10.44 -12.94
C THR A 214 3.39 -9.11 -12.22
N VAL A 215 2.87 -8.09 -12.92
CA VAL A 215 2.60 -6.77 -12.36
C VAL A 215 1.15 -6.36 -12.60
N MET A 216 0.50 -5.92 -11.53
CA MET A 216 -0.80 -5.27 -11.55
C MET A 216 -0.68 -3.87 -10.93
N THR A 217 -1.42 -2.91 -11.46
CA THR A 217 -1.56 -1.58 -10.84
C THR A 217 -3.00 -1.33 -10.43
N THR A 218 -3.20 -0.38 -9.52
CA THR A 218 -4.54 0.11 -9.16
C THR A 218 -4.71 1.61 -9.41
N THR A 219 -3.81 2.17 -10.23
CA THR A 219 -3.70 3.61 -10.50
C THR A 219 -5.03 4.20 -10.92
N ALA A 220 -5.54 5.08 -10.07
CA ALA A 220 -6.79 5.77 -10.31
C ALA A 220 -6.58 7.19 -10.84
N SER A 221 -5.43 7.83 -10.56
CA SER A 221 -5.06 9.13 -11.11
C SER A 221 -3.54 9.25 -11.20
N THR A 222 -3.06 10.03 -12.17
CA THR A 222 -1.65 10.41 -12.30
C THR A 222 -1.60 11.91 -12.52
N VAL A 223 -0.92 12.63 -11.62
CA VAL A 223 -0.79 14.09 -11.68
C VAL A 223 0.67 14.51 -11.53
N THR A 224 1.03 15.68 -12.07
CA THR A 224 2.29 16.34 -11.70
C THR A 224 2.14 16.97 -10.32
N LEU A 225 3.26 17.17 -9.62
CA LEU A 225 3.23 17.82 -8.30
C LEU A 225 2.71 19.26 -8.37
N LYS A 226 3.01 19.97 -9.46
CA LYS A 226 2.46 21.29 -9.74
C LYS A 226 0.94 21.26 -9.93
N ASN A 227 0.41 20.29 -10.69
CA ASN A 227 -1.04 20.12 -10.84
C ASN A 227 -1.71 19.77 -9.52
N LEU A 228 -1.04 18.99 -8.65
CA LEU A 228 -1.55 18.71 -7.31
C LEU A 228 -1.71 20.00 -6.48
N VAL A 229 -0.75 20.92 -6.52
CA VAL A 229 -0.90 22.25 -5.89
C VAL A 229 -2.10 23.00 -6.46
N HIS A 230 -2.26 23.04 -7.79
CA HIS A 230 -3.41 23.70 -8.41
C HIS A 230 -4.76 23.10 -8.01
N LEU A 231 -4.83 21.78 -7.79
CA LEU A 231 -6.03 21.16 -7.25
C LEU A 231 -6.31 21.65 -5.81
N PHE A 232 -5.29 21.79 -4.97
CA PHE A 232 -5.46 22.33 -3.63
C PHE A 232 -5.93 23.78 -3.67
N GLU A 233 -5.32 24.63 -4.50
CA GLU A 233 -5.73 26.02 -4.68
C GLU A 233 -7.20 26.12 -5.12
N LYS A 234 -7.60 25.28 -6.09
CA LYS A 234 -8.96 25.20 -6.59
C LYS A 234 -9.97 24.82 -5.51
N TYR A 235 -9.72 23.76 -4.75
CA TYR A 235 -10.72 23.25 -3.80
C TYR A 235 -10.73 24.03 -2.48
N THR A 236 -9.59 24.51 -2.02
CA THR A 236 -9.51 25.35 -0.82
C THR A 236 -9.92 26.81 -1.06
N GLY A 237 -9.89 27.26 -2.31
CA GLY A 237 -10.13 28.66 -2.68
C GLY A 237 -9.02 29.62 -2.24
N ARG A 238 -7.82 29.11 -1.94
CA ARG A 238 -6.70 29.89 -1.40
C ARG A 238 -5.42 29.63 -2.20
N PRO A 239 -4.61 30.66 -2.48
CA PRO A 239 -3.30 30.46 -3.11
C PRO A 239 -2.33 29.78 -2.13
N PHE A 240 -1.33 29.08 -2.67
CA PHE A 240 -0.27 28.46 -1.87
C PHE A 240 1.06 29.19 -2.06
N ASN A 241 1.85 29.31 -1.00
CA ASN A 241 3.25 29.69 -1.12
C ASN A 241 4.04 28.48 -1.63
N VAL A 242 4.45 28.53 -2.90
CA VAL A 242 5.17 27.42 -3.56
C VAL A 242 6.65 27.73 -3.61
N GLU A 243 7.44 26.87 -2.98
CA GLU A 243 8.90 26.89 -3.05
C GLU A 243 9.42 25.66 -3.80
N TYR A 244 10.59 25.79 -4.41
CA TYR A 244 11.23 24.72 -5.16
C TYR A 244 12.60 24.43 -4.55
N GLN A 245 12.97 23.15 -4.50
CA GLN A 245 14.30 22.71 -4.06
C GLN A 245 14.89 21.70 -5.03
N PRO A 246 16.23 21.69 -5.21
CA PRO A 246 16.86 20.69 -6.06
C PRO A 246 16.74 19.29 -5.45
N VAL A 247 16.57 18.27 -6.28
CA VAL A 247 16.53 16.85 -5.82
C VAL A 247 17.76 16.46 -5.02
N SER A 248 18.92 17.08 -5.27
CA SER A 248 20.13 16.84 -4.48
C SER A 248 19.95 17.13 -2.98
N LYS A 249 19.14 18.14 -2.61
CA LYS A 249 18.85 18.44 -1.20
C LYS A 249 17.99 17.37 -0.53
N LEU A 250 17.11 16.73 -1.30
CA LEU A 250 16.37 15.56 -0.84
C LEU A 250 17.34 14.39 -0.60
N LEU A 251 18.23 14.10 -1.54
CA LEU A 251 19.21 13.01 -1.44
C LEU A 251 20.21 13.19 -0.27
N GLU A 252 20.55 14.44 0.05
CA GLU A 252 21.42 14.81 1.17
C GLU A 252 20.68 14.83 2.53
N HIS A 253 19.37 14.60 2.56
CA HIS A 253 18.49 14.79 3.73
C HIS A 253 18.56 16.21 4.34
N GLU A 254 18.89 17.20 3.52
CA GLU A 254 18.93 18.63 3.85
C GLU A 254 17.70 19.39 3.32
N SER A 255 16.63 18.65 3.03
CA SER A 255 15.42 19.19 2.44
C SER A 255 14.69 20.17 3.36
N MET A 256 14.02 21.14 2.73
CA MET A 256 13.02 21.96 3.40
C MET A 256 11.90 21.06 3.93
N LEU A 257 11.43 21.36 5.12
CA LEU A 257 10.40 20.58 5.79
C LEU A 257 9.12 21.42 5.92
N LEU A 258 8.00 20.87 5.45
CA LEU A 258 6.71 21.54 5.58
C LEU A 258 6.34 21.75 7.07
N PRO A 259 5.73 22.89 7.44
CA PRO A 259 5.43 23.23 8.84
C PRO A 259 4.63 22.16 9.59
N GLU A 260 3.64 21.54 8.95
CA GLU A 260 2.79 20.50 9.55
C GLU A 260 3.61 19.29 10.04
N ASN A 261 4.79 19.02 9.49
CA ASN A 261 5.65 17.95 9.99
C ASN A 261 6.18 18.20 11.41
N GLY A 262 6.32 19.46 11.82
CA GLY A 262 6.59 19.84 13.21
C GLY A 262 5.48 19.36 14.13
N ALA A 263 4.23 19.72 13.79
CA ALA A 263 3.04 19.32 14.53
C ALA A 263 2.84 17.80 14.54
N ILE A 264 3.11 17.11 13.42
CA ILE A 264 3.05 15.64 13.34
C ILE A 264 4.09 15.00 14.27
N ALA A 265 5.32 15.50 14.30
CA ALA A 265 6.37 14.97 15.17
C ALA A 265 6.04 15.17 16.66
N GLU A 266 5.50 16.33 17.02
CA GLU A 266 5.06 16.64 18.39
C GLU A 266 3.85 15.81 18.82
N ARG A 267 2.89 15.60 17.93
CA ARG A 267 1.68 14.80 18.22
C ARG A 267 1.96 13.31 18.30
N PHE A 268 2.99 12.83 17.60
CA PHE A 268 3.32 11.40 17.55
C PHE A 268 4.82 11.12 17.76
N PRO A 269 5.42 11.51 18.89
CA PRO A 269 6.86 11.38 19.14
C PRO A 269 7.33 9.92 19.10
N GLN A 270 6.49 8.98 19.51
CA GLN A 270 6.75 7.53 19.47
C GLN A 270 6.96 6.98 18.05
N ARG A 271 6.44 7.65 17.02
CA ARG A 271 6.64 7.25 15.62
C ARG A 271 7.99 7.69 15.08
N PHE A 272 8.58 8.71 15.70
CA PHE A 272 9.83 9.33 15.28
C PHE A 272 10.78 9.42 16.48
N PRO A 273 11.27 8.29 17.03
CA PRO A 273 12.22 8.30 18.14
C PRO A 273 13.52 9.06 17.84
N GLY A 274 13.89 9.23 16.56
CA GLY A 274 14.98 10.10 16.11
C GLY A 274 14.57 11.56 15.85
N GLY A 275 13.37 11.96 16.28
CA GLY A 275 12.81 13.30 16.16
C GLY A 275 12.65 13.78 14.72
N LEU A 276 12.69 15.11 14.54
CA LEU A 276 12.56 15.76 13.25
C LEU A 276 13.63 15.34 12.23
N LYS A 277 14.83 14.95 12.69
CA LYS A 277 15.88 14.45 11.78
C LYS A 277 15.44 13.16 11.09
N GLN A 278 14.86 12.23 11.84
CA GLN A 278 14.32 10.98 11.29
C GLN A 278 13.14 11.25 10.36
N LEU A 279 12.23 12.14 10.76
CA LEU A 279 11.09 12.51 9.93
C LEU A 279 11.52 13.17 8.61
N ARG A 280 12.48 14.10 8.65
CA ARG A 280 13.05 14.73 7.44
C ARG A 280 13.65 13.69 6.51
N ALA A 281 14.49 12.78 7.01
CA ALA A 281 15.10 11.74 6.18
C ALA A 281 14.03 10.86 5.50
N LEU A 282 12.98 10.47 6.24
CA LEU A 282 11.87 9.68 5.69
C LEU A 282 11.13 10.43 4.56
N ILE A 283 10.83 11.71 4.76
CA ILE A 283 10.13 12.53 3.76
C ILE A 283 11.04 12.78 2.57
N ALA A 284 12.32 13.07 2.80
CA ALA A 284 13.28 13.33 1.74
C ALA A 284 13.48 12.10 0.82
N ASP A 285 13.58 10.89 1.38
CA ASP A 285 13.62 9.65 0.59
C ASP A 285 12.36 9.47 -0.28
N LEU A 286 11.18 9.74 0.30
CA LEU A 286 9.90 9.65 -0.39
C LEU A 286 9.81 10.68 -1.53
N GLU A 287 10.13 11.93 -1.24
CA GLU A 287 10.06 13.04 -2.20
C GLU A 287 11.07 12.85 -3.34
N ALA A 288 12.28 12.39 -3.02
CA ALA A 288 13.31 12.06 -4.02
C ALA A 288 12.87 10.89 -4.89
N SER A 289 12.22 9.86 -4.32
CA SER A 289 11.70 8.73 -5.10
C SER A 289 10.67 9.15 -6.14
N VAL A 290 9.76 10.05 -5.78
CA VAL A 290 8.79 10.62 -6.72
C VAL A 290 9.49 11.45 -7.78
N ALA A 291 10.41 12.34 -7.37
CA ALA A 291 11.14 13.21 -8.29
C ALA A 291 11.95 12.41 -9.33
N LEU A 292 12.54 11.28 -8.91
CA LEU A 292 13.29 10.37 -9.77
C LEU A 292 12.40 9.41 -10.58
N GLY A 293 11.08 9.60 -10.56
CA GLY A 293 10.12 8.93 -11.43
C GLY A 293 9.65 7.56 -10.94
N ALA A 294 9.94 7.16 -9.70
CA ALA A 294 9.55 5.86 -9.18
C ALA A 294 8.02 5.69 -9.02
N TYR A 295 7.30 6.81 -8.98
CA TYR A 295 5.82 6.86 -8.91
C TYR A 295 5.15 7.11 -10.26
N ASP A 296 5.90 7.16 -11.36
CA ASP A 296 5.36 7.25 -12.72
C ASP A 296 5.06 5.83 -13.25
N LEU A 297 3.99 5.22 -12.73
CA LEU A 297 3.65 3.82 -13.01
C LEU A 297 3.25 3.58 -14.47
N ASP A 298 2.93 4.64 -15.22
CA ASP A 298 2.69 4.58 -16.67
C ASP A 298 3.93 4.08 -17.44
N LYS A 299 5.13 4.18 -16.84
CA LYS A 299 6.39 3.68 -17.40
C LYS A 299 6.60 2.17 -17.20
N ILE A 300 5.79 1.51 -16.39
CA ILE A 300 5.96 0.07 -16.14
C ILE A 300 5.40 -0.71 -17.33
N GLU A 301 6.30 -1.28 -18.13
CA GLU A 301 5.92 -2.07 -19.30
C GLU A 301 5.19 -3.36 -18.89
N GLY A 302 4.12 -3.69 -19.63
CA GLY A 302 3.36 -4.93 -19.43
C GLY A 302 2.51 -4.99 -18.16
N GLN A 303 2.37 -3.88 -17.43
CA GLN A 303 1.48 -3.80 -16.27
C GLN A 303 0.00 -3.94 -16.68
N LEU A 304 -0.79 -4.56 -15.81
CA LEU A 304 -2.25 -4.63 -15.96
C LEU A 304 -2.92 -3.69 -14.95
N ASN A 305 -3.58 -2.63 -15.44
CA ASN A 305 -4.32 -1.71 -14.58
C ASN A 305 -5.68 -2.29 -14.20
N LEU A 306 -5.85 -2.65 -12.93
CA LEU A 306 -7.08 -3.26 -12.43
C LEU A 306 -8.28 -2.31 -12.50
N THR A 307 -8.06 -1.00 -12.49
CA THR A 307 -9.16 -0.03 -12.62
C THR A 307 -9.82 -0.09 -14.00
N GLU A 308 -9.02 -0.32 -15.04
CA GLU A 308 -9.46 -0.47 -16.43
C GLU A 308 -10.08 -1.85 -16.66
N VAL A 309 -9.45 -2.92 -16.16
CA VAL A 309 -9.95 -4.30 -16.31
C VAL A 309 -11.36 -4.50 -15.75
N PHE A 310 -11.67 -3.79 -14.67
CA PHE A 310 -12.94 -3.84 -13.98
C PHE A 310 -13.83 -2.62 -14.24
N GLU A 311 -13.52 -1.80 -15.23
CA GLU A 311 -14.40 -0.71 -15.67
C GLU A 311 -15.78 -1.26 -16.06
N GLY A 312 -16.84 -0.59 -15.58
CA GLY A 312 -18.23 -1.03 -15.76
C GLY A 312 -18.63 -2.31 -14.99
N LYS A 313 -17.69 -3.02 -14.35
CA LYS A 313 -17.96 -4.24 -13.54
C LYS A 313 -18.06 -3.95 -12.05
N THR A 314 -17.60 -2.78 -11.61
CA THR A 314 -17.64 -2.31 -10.23
C THR A 314 -17.76 -0.78 -10.23
N SER A 315 -17.89 -0.15 -9.05
CA SER A 315 -17.90 1.32 -8.97
C SER A 315 -16.60 1.91 -9.52
N SER A 316 -16.66 3.06 -10.18
CA SER A 316 -15.45 3.74 -10.64
C SER A 316 -14.48 3.98 -9.48
N PRO A 317 -13.15 3.93 -9.72
CA PRO A 317 -12.19 4.27 -8.68
C PRO A 317 -12.32 5.75 -8.33
N THR A 318 -11.95 6.10 -7.09
CA THR A 318 -11.94 7.48 -6.62
C THR A 318 -10.82 8.23 -7.34
N ARG A 319 -11.15 9.34 -8.01
CA ARG A 319 -10.18 10.25 -8.61
C ARG A 319 -9.65 11.21 -7.56
N ILE A 320 -8.42 11.69 -7.73
CA ILE A 320 -7.81 12.64 -6.79
C ILE A 320 -8.66 13.92 -6.66
N GLU A 321 -9.28 14.36 -7.74
CA GLU A 321 -10.19 15.51 -7.77
C GLU A 321 -11.42 15.30 -6.89
N ASP A 322 -12.01 14.10 -6.90
CA ASP A 322 -13.19 13.77 -6.10
C ASP A 322 -12.84 13.71 -4.61
N LEU A 323 -11.70 13.12 -4.28
CA LEU A 323 -11.19 13.07 -2.91
C LEU A 323 -10.91 14.48 -2.40
N MET A 324 -10.22 15.31 -3.17
CA MET A 324 -9.89 16.68 -2.77
C MET A 324 -11.12 17.57 -2.70
N LYS A 325 -12.10 17.41 -3.59
CA LYS A 325 -13.39 18.09 -3.49
C LYS A 325 -14.10 17.73 -2.19
N THR A 326 -14.13 16.45 -1.84
CA THR A 326 -14.79 15.97 -0.61
C THR A 326 -14.08 16.47 0.65
N ALA A 327 -12.74 16.44 0.65
CA ALA A 327 -11.95 16.82 1.81
C ALA A 327 -11.84 18.34 1.98
N TRP A 328 -11.66 19.08 0.89
CA TRP A 328 -11.24 20.49 0.92
C TRP A 328 -12.20 21.46 0.26
N GLY A 329 -13.19 20.96 -0.48
CA GLY A 329 -14.19 21.80 -1.14
C GLY A 329 -14.84 22.76 -0.15
N THR A 330 -15.00 24.00 -0.60
CA THR A 330 -15.85 24.98 0.05
C THR A 330 -17.27 24.81 -0.49
N ASP A 331 -18.25 24.70 0.41
CA ASP A 331 -19.68 24.76 0.07
C ASP A 331 -20.05 26.15 -0.50
#